data_AF-A0A258TTG4-F1
#
_entry.id   AF-A0A258TTG4-F1
#
_cell.length_a   1.000
_cell.length_b   1.000
_cell.length_c   1.000
_cell.angle_alpha   90.00
_cell.angle_beta   90.00
_cell.angle_gamma   90.00
#
_symmetry.space_group_name_H-M   'P 1'
#
loop_
_entity.id
_entity.type
_entity.pdbx_description
1 polymer ?
#
loop_
_entity_poly.entity_id
_entity_poly.type
_entity_poly.pdbx_seq_one_letter_code
_entity_poly.pdbx_strand_id
1 'polypeptide(L)'
;MVTDTNGWVMLQTNKKTTIEFAQLKHLLSVNARTVLASAILAIMLAWIVIHEVPNEILFPWLSVMMLINVVRVGVCNYQIKHPTYHPQPINQRLVVFRLGLMLSSIGWGVISLMVIHYGHLDQQLFVSYMIAGLSAGAVVSYSIDRISAMTYLIFAVLPTLCGFIWVGHAISIPMALAGLVYMA
;
A
#
# COMPACT_ATOMS: atom_id res chain seq x y z
N MET A 1 -10.53 -32.15 38.83
CA MET A 1 -9.56 -31.69 37.81
C MET A 1 -10.28 -30.63 36.98
N VAL A 2 -10.49 -29.44 37.56
CA VAL A 2 -11.11 -28.29 36.89
C VAL A 2 -10.00 -27.67 36.05
N THR A 3 -10.14 -27.79 34.74
CA THR A 3 -9.14 -27.36 33.78
C THR A 3 -8.98 -25.84 33.83
N ASP A 4 -7.73 -25.40 33.97
CA ASP A 4 -7.25 -24.02 34.01
C ASP A 4 -7.40 -23.29 32.65
N THR A 5 -8.38 -23.67 31.83
CA THR A 5 -8.59 -23.16 30.47
C THR A 5 -8.89 -21.66 30.47
N ASN A 6 -9.54 -21.15 31.51
CA ASN A 6 -9.90 -19.73 31.62
C ASN A 6 -8.67 -18.83 31.81
N GLY A 7 -7.64 -19.30 32.54
CA GLY A 7 -6.38 -18.57 32.71
C GLY A 7 -5.61 -18.46 31.39
N TRP A 8 -5.50 -19.57 30.65
CA TRP A 8 -4.83 -19.62 29.34
C TRP A 8 -5.51 -18.75 28.28
N VAL A 9 -6.84 -18.77 28.21
CA VAL A 9 -7.62 -17.95 27.25
C VAL A 9 -7.50 -16.45 27.56
N MET A 10 -7.51 -16.08 28.85
CA MET A 10 -7.33 -14.68 29.27
C MET A 10 -5.91 -14.17 28.97
N LEU A 11 -4.89 -14.98 29.23
CA LEU A 11 -3.50 -14.65 28.90
C LEU A 11 -3.26 -14.53 27.38
N GLN A 12 -3.84 -15.45 26.59
CA GLN A 12 -3.74 -15.41 25.13
C GLN A 12 -4.45 -14.18 24.53
N THR A 13 -5.65 -13.85 25.04
CA THR A 13 -6.40 -12.65 24.62
C THR A 13 -5.61 -11.38 24.95
N ASN A 14 -5.08 -11.26 26.17
CA ASN A 14 -4.30 -10.10 26.60
C ASN A 14 -3.00 -9.94 25.78
N LYS A 15 -2.29 -11.05 25.51
CA LYS A 15 -1.08 -11.05 24.67
C LYS A 15 -1.38 -10.63 23.23
N LYS A 16 -2.44 -11.17 22.62
CA LYS A 16 -2.86 -10.82 21.26
C LYS A 16 -3.23 -9.35 21.14
N THR A 17 -4.06 -8.83 22.06
CA THR A 17 -4.46 -7.42 22.06
C THR A 17 -3.28 -6.48 22.24
N THR A 18 -2.30 -6.85 23.07
CA THR A 18 -1.07 -6.06 23.26
C THR A 18 -0.26 -5.96 21.96
N ILE A 19 -0.14 -7.05 21.20
CA ILE A 19 0.54 -7.06 19.90
C ILE A 19 -0.22 -6.21 18.87
N GLU A 20 -1.54 -6.40 18.74
CA GLU A 20 -2.38 -5.64 17.80
C GLU A 20 -2.36 -4.14 18.11
N PHE A 21 -2.33 -3.76 19.39
CA PHE A 21 -2.19 -2.37 19.82
C PHE A 21 -0.83 -1.78 19.40
N ALA A 22 0.26 -2.52 19.63
CA ALA A 22 1.60 -2.09 19.23
C ALA A 22 1.72 -1.93 17.70
N GLN A 23 1.14 -2.87 16.94
CA GLN A 23 1.03 -2.79 15.48
C GLN A 23 0.30 -1.51 15.06
N LEU A 24 -0.92 -1.29 15.58
CA LEU A 24 -1.72 -0.12 15.24
C LEU A 24 -0.98 1.17 15.54
N LYS A 25 -0.37 1.29 16.72
CA LYS A 25 0.40 2.48 17.12
C LYS A 25 1.57 2.75 16.17
N HIS A 26 2.32 1.72 15.80
CA HIS A 26 3.42 1.86 14.85
C HIS A 26 2.93 2.30 13.47
N LEU A 27 1.90 1.63 12.93
CA LEU A 27 1.30 1.93 11.62
C LEU A 27 0.79 3.37 11.54
N LEU A 28 0.13 3.86 12.59
CA LEU A 28 -0.32 5.24 12.68
C LEU A 28 0.83 6.26 12.67
N SER A 29 1.95 5.93 13.33
CA SER A 29 3.12 6.83 13.40
C SER A 29 3.86 6.98 12.07
N VAL A 30 3.85 5.96 11.22
CA VAL A 30 4.52 6.00 9.90
C VAL A 30 3.60 6.55 8.81
N ASN A 31 2.28 6.52 8.99
CA ASN A 31 1.29 6.84 7.95
C ASN A 31 1.45 8.23 7.34
N ALA A 32 1.73 9.26 8.13
CA ALA A 32 1.88 10.62 7.60
C ALA A 32 3.03 10.72 6.59
N ARG A 33 4.17 10.06 6.88
CA ARG A 33 5.34 10.04 6.01
C ARG A 33 5.05 9.28 4.71
N THR A 34 4.40 8.12 4.80
CA THR A 34 4.10 7.30 3.63
C THR A 34 3.03 7.93 2.74
N VAL A 35 2.02 8.59 3.32
CA VAL A 35 1.02 9.35 2.57
C VAL A 35 1.64 10.56 1.88
N LEU A 36 2.51 11.31 2.56
CA LEU A 36 3.19 12.45 1.95
C LEU A 36 4.06 12.02 0.76
N ALA A 37 4.85 10.96 0.92
CA ALA A 37 5.66 10.41 -0.17
C ALA A 37 4.78 9.98 -1.35
N SER A 38 3.69 9.24 -1.07
CA SER A 38 2.72 8.81 -2.09
C SER A 38 2.09 9.99 -2.83
N ALA A 39 1.72 11.08 -2.12
CA ALA A 39 1.12 12.26 -2.73
C ALA A 39 2.10 12.99 -3.67
N ILE A 40 3.33 13.22 -3.21
CA ILE A 40 4.39 13.87 -4.00
C ILE A 40 4.68 13.04 -5.25
N LEU A 41 4.84 11.73 -5.08
CA LEU A 41 5.10 10.81 -6.17
C LEU A 41 3.93 10.76 -7.17
N ALA A 42 2.68 10.78 -6.71
CA ALA A 42 1.53 10.78 -7.61
C ALA A 42 1.47 12.05 -8.49
N ILE A 43 1.76 13.22 -7.90
CA ILE A 43 1.85 14.49 -8.64
C ILE A 43 3.01 14.43 -9.65
N MET A 44 4.17 13.91 -9.22
CA MET A 44 5.35 13.78 -10.08
C MET A 44 5.10 12.85 -11.27
N LEU A 45 4.47 11.70 -11.05
CA LEU A 45 4.08 10.79 -12.14
C LEU A 45 3.10 11.46 -13.09
N ALA A 46 2.07 12.12 -12.54
CA ALA A 46 1.08 12.80 -13.36
C ALA A 46 1.70 13.87 -14.27
N TRP A 47 2.69 14.62 -13.77
CA TRP A 47 3.45 15.54 -14.61
C TRP A 47 4.17 14.78 -15.73
N ILE A 48 4.95 13.74 -15.41
CA ILE A 48 5.77 13.02 -16.39
C ILE A 48 4.94 12.38 -17.50
N VAL A 49 3.72 11.92 -17.21
CA VAL A 49 2.90 11.16 -18.16
C VAL A 49 1.72 11.97 -18.75
N ILE A 50 1.65 13.28 -18.48
CA ILE A 50 0.51 14.13 -18.84
C ILE A 50 0.19 14.16 -20.34
N HIS A 51 1.20 13.95 -21.18
CA HIS A 51 1.03 13.94 -22.64
C HIS A 51 0.86 12.55 -23.23
N GLU A 52 1.15 11.49 -22.46
CA GLU A 52 1.12 10.10 -22.93
C GLU A 52 -0.16 9.39 -22.50
N VAL A 53 -0.57 9.57 -21.23
CA VAL A 53 -1.77 8.93 -20.68
C VAL A 53 -2.97 9.83 -20.94
N PRO A 54 -4.09 9.32 -21.47
CA PRO A 54 -5.29 10.11 -21.69
C PRO A 54 -5.74 10.86 -20.43
N ASN A 55 -6.08 12.13 -20.60
CA ASN A 55 -6.47 13.01 -19.50
C ASN A 55 -7.73 12.52 -18.77
N GLU A 56 -8.61 11.79 -19.47
CA GLU A 56 -9.80 11.17 -18.88
C GLU A 56 -9.48 10.05 -17.89
N ILE A 57 -8.25 9.51 -17.94
CA ILE A 57 -7.77 8.48 -17.02
C ILE A 57 -6.91 9.14 -15.93
N LEU A 58 -6.01 10.03 -16.33
CA LEU A 58 -5.00 10.59 -15.45
C LEU A 58 -5.57 11.48 -14.34
N PHE A 59 -6.44 12.43 -14.68
CA PHE A 59 -7.00 13.36 -13.69
C PHE A 59 -7.95 12.68 -12.70
N PRO A 60 -8.84 11.76 -13.11
CA PRO A 60 -9.61 10.98 -12.15
C PRO A 60 -8.73 10.13 -11.24
N TRP A 61 -7.69 9.47 -11.78
CA TRP A 61 -6.75 8.71 -10.97
C TRP A 61 -6.06 9.59 -9.93
N LEU A 62 -5.52 10.75 -10.34
CA LEU A 62 -4.84 11.68 -9.43
C LEU A 62 -5.80 12.17 -8.34
N SER A 63 -7.03 12.51 -8.72
CA SER A 63 -8.08 12.94 -7.78
C SER A 63 -8.43 11.86 -6.76
N VAL A 64 -8.57 10.61 -7.21
CA VAL A 64 -8.80 9.45 -6.33
C VAL A 64 -7.62 9.23 -5.39
N MET A 65 -6.39 9.33 -5.88
CA MET A 65 -5.19 9.18 -5.05
C MET A 65 -5.09 10.27 -3.98
N MET A 66 -5.38 11.52 -4.32
CA MET A 66 -5.44 12.61 -3.35
C MET A 66 -6.55 12.40 -2.32
N LEU A 67 -7.74 11.96 -2.75
CA LEU A 67 -8.85 11.65 -1.86
C LEU A 67 -8.47 10.53 -0.87
N ILE A 68 -7.88 9.43 -1.36
CA ILE A 68 -7.40 8.32 -0.52
C ILE A 68 -6.40 8.83 0.51
N ASN A 69 -5.43 9.66 0.10
CA ASN A 69 -4.42 10.23 0.99
C ASN A 69 -5.05 11.11 2.08
N VAL A 70 -5.99 11.99 1.72
CA VAL A 70 -6.72 12.84 2.68
C VAL A 70 -7.52 12.00 3.66
N VAL A 71 -8.29 11.02 3.17
CA VAL A 71 -9.09 10.12 4.03
C VAL A 71 -8.19 9.35 4.98
N ARG A 72 -7.06 8.80 4.51
CA ARG A 72 -6.11 8.06 5.35
C ARG A 72 -5.53 8.93 6.46
N VAL A 73 -5.13 10.16 6.15
CA VAL A 73 -4.62 11.11 7.16
C VAL A 73 -5.73 11.46 8.16
N GLY A 74 -6.94 11.75 7.68
CA GLY A 74 -8.09 12.06 8.54
C GLY A 74 -8.42 10.92 9.51
N VAL A 75 -8.52 9.70 9.00
CA VAL A 75 -8.77 8.50 9.81
C VAL A 75 -7.64 8.25 10.81
N CYS A 76 -6.38 8.32 10.40
CA CYS A 76 -5.26 8.09 11.30
C CYS A 76 -5.19 9.15 12.40
N ASN A 77 -5.39 10.43 12.04
CA ASN A 77 -5.43 11.53 13.01
C ASN A 77 -6.58 11.37 14.00
N TYR A 78 -7.75 10.93 13.55
CA TYR A 78 -8.87 10.61 14.44
C TYR A 78 -8.50 9.48 15.42
N GLN A 79 -7.90 8.40 14.94
CA GLN A 79 -7.50 7.27 15.77
C GLN A 79 -6.40 7.62 16.79
N ILE A 80 -5.46 8.52 16.43
CA ILE A 80 -4.43 9.05 17.33
C ILE A 80 -5.06 9.94 18.42
N LYS A 81 -6.02 10.82 18.05
CA LYS A 81 -6.69 11.72 18.99
C LYS A 81 -7.63 10.99 19.97
N HIS A 82 -8.19 9.87 19.56
CA HIS A 82 -9.11 9.08 20.38
C HIS A 82 -8.54 7.67 20.63
N PRO A 83 -7.51 7.50 21.48
CA PRO A 83 -6.94 6.19 21.75
C PRO A 83 -7.96 5.24 22.39
N THR A 84 -7.85 3.96 22.08
CA THR A 84 -8.71 2.90 22.64
C THR A 84 -7.86 1.73 23.09
N TYR A 85 -8.24 1.12 24.22
CA TYR A 85 -7.52 0.00 24.84
C TYR A 85 -8.33 -1.30 24.80
N HIS A 86 -9.55 -1.26 24.26
CA HIS A 86 -10.39 -2.43 24.11
C HIS A 86 -10.04 -3.22 22.84
N PRO A 87 -9.98 -4.57 22.89
CA PRO A 87 -9.56 -5.40 21.77
C PRO A 87 -10.37 -5.19 20.48
N GLN A 88 -11.70 -5.08 20.61
CA GLN A 88 -12.61 -5.01 19.46
C GLN A 88 -12.42 -3.71 18.66
N PRO A 89 -12.39 -2.51 19.28
CA PRO A 89 -12.02 -1.27 18.60
C PRO A 89 -10.62 -1.27 17.95
N ILE A 90 -9.63 -1.92 18.56
CA ILE A 90 -8.26 -2.00 18.01
C ILE A 90 -8.27 -2.78 16.68
N ASN A 91 -8.93 -3.94 16.65
CA ASN A 91 -9.00 -4.76 15.45
C ASN A 91 -9.73 -4.03 14.30
N GLN A 92 -10.86 -3.37 14.59
CA GLN A 92 -11.58 -2.57 13.59
C GLN A 92 -10.71 -1.46 13.00
N ARG A 93 -9.93 -0.76 13.84
CA ARG A 93 -9.02 0.29 13.38
C ARG A 93 -7.90 -0.23 12.49
N LEU A 94 -7.35 -1.41 12.81
CA LEU A 94 -6.38 -2.10 11.96
C LEU A 94 -6.99 -2.46 10.59
N VAL A 95 -8.21 -2.98 10.56
CA VAL A 95 -8.91 -3.30 9.30
C VAL A 95 -9.10 -2.04 8.46
N VAL A 96 -9.58 -0.95 9.04
CA VAL A 96 -9.75 0.32 8.33
C VAL A 96 -8.41 0.83 7.76
N PHE A 97 -7.32 0.73 8.53
CA PHE A 97 -5.99 1.10 8.06
C PHE A 97 -5.55 0.25 6.85
N ARG A 98 -5.72 -1.07 6.93
CA ARG A 98 -5.39 -2.02 5.86
C ARG A 98 -6.23 -1.78 4.59
N LEU A 99 -7.51 -1.43 4.74
CA LEU A 99 -8.36 -1.07 3.60
C LEU A 99 -7.85 0.18 2.88
N GLY A 100 -7.44 1.22 3.64
CA GLY A 100 -6.84 2.41 3.05
C GLY A 100 -5.53 2.11 2.31
N LEU A 101 -4.70 1.21 2.84
CA LEU A 101 -3.51 0.73 2.14
C LEU A 101 -3.86 -0.02 0.86
N MET A 102 -4.83 -0.94 0.93
CA MET A 102 -5.28 -1.73 -0.22
C MET A 102 -5.76 -0.83 -1.36
N LEU A 103 -6.62 0.15 -1.07
CA LEU A 103 -7.10 1.11 -2.05
C LEU A 103 -5.96 1.91 -2.68
N SER A 104 -5.01 2.36 -1.86
CA SER A 104 -3.83 3.08 -2.35
C SER A 104 -2.96 2.21 -3.26
N SER A 105 -2.73 0.94 -2.90
CA SER A 105 -1.94 0.02 -3.72
C SER A 105 -2.64 -0.33 -5.02
N ILE A 106 -3.97 -0.51 -5.02
CA ILE A 106 -4.77 -0.71 -6.23
C ILE A 106 -4.63 0.50 -7.15
N GLY A 107 -4.73 1.72 -6.61
CA GLY A 107 -4.53 2.94 -7.40
C GLY A 107 -3.17 2.98 -8.09
N TRP A 108 -2.09 2.62 -7.38
CA TRP A 108 -0.75 2.51 -7.95
C TRP A 108 -0.62 1.39 -8.99
N GLY A 109 -1.23 0.22 -8.75
CA GLY A 109 -1.26 -0.87 -9.72
C GLY A 109 -1.99 -0.49 -11.01
N VAL A 110 -3.16 0.15 -10.90
CA VAL A 110 -3.97 0.58 -12.05
C VAL A 110 -3.21 1.58 -12.92
N ILE A 111 -2.64 2.64 -12.34
CA ILE A 111 -1.90 3.62 -13.16
C ILE A 111 -0.66 3.00 -13.80
N SER A 112 -0.01 2.03 -13.13
CA SER A 112 1.16 1.36 -13.71
C SER A 112 0.81 0.63 -15.01
N LEU A 113 -0.36 -0.03 -15.06
CA LEU A 113 -0.86 -0.66 -16.28
C LEU A 113 -1.12 0.36 -17.39
N MET A 114 -1.72 1.50 -17.05
CA MET A 114 -2.02 2.56 -18.02
C MET A 114 -0.74 3.19 -18.57
N VAL A 115 0.23 3.49 -17.71
CA VAL A 115 1.53 4.04 -18.14
C VAL A 115 2.31 3.03 -18.97
N ILE A 116 2.26 1.74 -18.63
CA ILE A 116 2.89 0.69 -19.43
C ILE A 116 2.23 0.56 -20.81
N HIS A 117 0.91 0.73 -20.89
CA HIS A 117 0.17 0.63 -22.15
C HIS A 117 0.37 1.84 -23.07
N TYR A 118 0.28 3.05 -22.53
CA TYR A 118 0.30 4.29 -23.31
C TYR A 118 1.69 4.95 -23.41
N GLY A 119 2.52 4.78 -22.40
CA GLY A 119 3.80 5.49 -22.28
C GLY A 119 4.94 4.84 -23.05
N HIS A 120 5.90 5.67 -23.47
CA HIS A 120 7.18 5.21 -23.99
C HIS A 120 8.06 4.60 -22.90
N LEU A 121 9.17 3.97 -23.32
CA LEU A 121 10.06 3.23 -22.43
C LEU A 121 10.50 4.04 -21.21
N ASP A 122 10.77 5.34 -21.37
CA ASP A 122 11.22 6.21 -20.28
C ASP A 122 10.15 6.33 -19.17
N GLN A 123 8.88 6.51 -19.54
CA GLN A 123 7.76 6.57 -18.60
C GLN A 123 7.51 5.20 -17.95
N GLN A 124 7.68 4.11 -18.69
CA GLN A 124 7.57 2.74 -18.16
C GLN A 124 8.66 2.45 -17.10
N LEU A 125 9.90 2.85 -17.38
CA LEU A 125 11.01 2.75 -16.44
C LEU A 125 10.75 3.65 -15.22
N PHE A 126 10.24 4.86 -15.43
CA PHE A 126 9.91 5.77 -14.34
C PHE A 126 8.84 5.21 -13.40
N VAL A 127 7.71 4.71 -13.94
CA VAL A 127 6.64 4.13 -13.10
C VAL A 127 7.11 2.88 -12.38
N SER A 128 7.94 2.03 -13.01
CA SER A 128 8.48 0.84 -12.33
C SER A 128 9.45 1.18 -11.21
N TYR A 129 10.32 2.19 -11.39
CA TYR A 129 11.17 2.71 -10.33
C TYR A 129 10.34 3.21 -9.14
N MET A 130 9.25 3.93 -9.41
CA MET A 130 8.34 4.39 -8.38
C MET A 130 7.64 3.25 -7.65
N ILE A 131 7.10 2.26 -8.38
CA ILE A 131 6.44 1.09 -7.78
C ILE A 131 7.42 0.30 -6.93
N ALA A 132 8.66 0.09 -7.40
CA ALA A 132 9.70 -0.59 -6.64
C ALA A 132 10.04 0.17 -5.34
N GLY A 133 10.27 1.48 -5.42
CA GLY A 133 10.57 2.33 -4.26
C GLY A 133 9.44 2.40 -3.25
N LEU A 134 8.19 2.58 -3.72
CA LEU A 134 7.00 2.57 -2.88
C LEU A 134 6.80 1.22 -2.19
N SER A 135 7.06 0.12 -2.91
CA SER A 135 6.91 -1.24 -2.37
C SER A 135 7.97 -1.55 -1.32
N ALA A 136 9.24 -1.19 -1.58
CA ALA A 136 10.31 -1.30 -0.59
C ALA A 136 9.99 -0.45 0.66
N GLY A 137 9.55 0.80 0.46
CA GLY A 137 9.12 1.68 1.54
C GLY A 137 7.94 1.12 2.34
N ALA A 138 6.97 0.49 1.67
CA ALA A 138 5.82 -0.15 2.30
C ALA A 138 6.22 -1.39 3.12
N VAL A 139 7.07 -2.26 2.57
CA VAL A 139 7.57 -3.46 3.28
C VAL A 139 8.31 -3.08 4.55
N VAL A 140 9.16 -2.05 4.50
CA VAL A 140 9.89 -1.55 5.68
C VAL A 140 8.92 -0.90 6.68
N SER A 141 8.10 0.03 6.22
CA SER A 141 7.19 0.82 7.08
C SER A 141 6.11 -0.02 7.75
N TYR A 142 5.66 -1.09 7.08
CA TYR A 142 4.57 -1.96 7.54
C TYR A 142 5.07 -3.35 7.94
N SER A 143 6.37 -3.53 8.15
CA SER A 143 7.00 -4.80 8.55
C SER A 143 6.38 -5.43 9.81
N ILE A 144 5.89 -4.59 10.74
CA ILE A 144 5.20 -5.05 11.96
C ILE A 144 3.83 -5.70 11.67
N ASP A 145 3.24 -5.44 10.51
CA ASP A 145 1.98 -6.03 10.04
C ASP A 145 2.14 -6.65 8.64
N ARG A 146 2.48 -7.94 8.60
CA ARG A 146 2.72 -8.70 7.36
C ARG A 146 1.58 -8.56 6.36
N ILE A 147 0.33 -8.47 6.82
CA ILE A 147 -0.84 -8.32 5.95
C ILE A 147 -0.72 -7.01 5.15
N SER A 148 -0.47 -5.88 5.83
CA SER A 148 -0.27 -4.58 5.19
C SER A 148 0.88 -4.58 4.17
N ALA A 149 2.00 -5.22 4.49
CA ALA A 149 3.14 -5.33 3.58
C ALA A 149 2.80 -6.14 2.32
N MET A 150 2.16 -7.31 2.49
CA MET A 150 1.79 -8.18 1.37
C MET A 150 0.70 -7.56 0.48
N THR A 151 -0.26 -6.84 1.07
CA THR A 151 -1.28 -6.10 0.30
C THR A 151 -0.64 -5.16 -0.71
N TYR A 152 0.42 -4.44 -0.32
CA TYR A 152 1.07 -3.51 -1.24
C TYR A 152 1.75 -4.24 -2.40
N LEU A 153 2.47 -5.32 -2.12
CA LEU A 153 3.12 -6.12 -3.17
C LEU A 153 2.10 -6.71 -4.15
N ILE A 154 1.01 -7.28 -3.63
CA ILE A 154 -0.01 -7.93 -4.46
C ILE A 154 -0.76 -6.92 -5.33
N PHE A 155 -1.14 -5.77 -4.79
CA PHE A 155 -2.01 -4.84 -5.53
C PHE A 155 -1.28 -3.74 -6.29
N ALA A 156 -0.03 -3.43 -5.93
CA ALA A 156 0.79 -2.47 -6.68
C ALA A 156 1.76 -3.16 -7.62
N VAL A 157 2.56 -4.13 -7.13
CA VAL A 157 3.64 -4.73 -7.93
C VAL A 157 3.10 -5.74 -8.95
N LEU A 158 2.24 -6.67 -8.53
CA LEU A 158 1.76 -7.74 -9.41
C LEU A 158 1.09 -7.20 -10.70
N PRO A 159 0.21 -6.17 -10.66
CA PRO A 159 -0.33 -5.56 -11.88
C PRO A 159 0.77 -5.00 -12.78
N THR A 160 1.78 -4.33 -12.22
CA THR A 160 2.90 -3.79 -13.00
C THR A 160 3.66 -4.90 -13.73
N LEU A 161 3.94 -6.02 -13.05
CA LEU A 161 4.62 -7.17 -13.66
C LEU A 161 3.78 -7.80 -14.77
N CYS A 162 2.46 -7.94 -14.54
CA CYS A 162 1.54 -8.41 -15.58
C CYS A 162 1.50 -7.47 -16.78
N GLY A 163 1.50 -6.15 -16.57
CA GLY A 163 1.57 -5.15 -17.64
C GLY A 163 2.83 -5.28 -18.48
N PHE A 164 3.98 -5.49 -17.86
CA PHE A 164 5.24 -5.70 -18.58
C PHE A 164 5.25 -6.97 -19.42
N ILE A 165 4.69 -8.07 -18.91
CA ILE A 165 4.53 -9.31 -19.67
C ILE A 165 3.59 -9.08 -20.86
N TRP A 166 2.51 -8.32 -20.66
CA TRP A 166 1.52 -8.03 -21.70
C TRP A 166 2.11 -7.22 -22.87
N VAL A 167 2.87 -6.17 -22.57
CA VAL A 167 3.50 -5.34 -23.61
C VAL A 167 4.61 -6.09 -24.35
N GLY A 168 5.34 -6.97 -23.65
CA GLY A 168 6.22 -7.95 -24.30
C GLY A 168 7.45 -7.37 -25.00
N HIS A 169 7.84 -6.12 -24.75
CA HIS A 169 9.09 -5.57 -25.29
C HIS A 169 10.31 -6.31 -24.73
N ALA A 170 11.42 -6.26 -25.48
CA ALA A 170 12.65 -7.00 -25.18
C ALA A 170 13.19 -6.76 -23.75
N ILE A 171 13.01 -5.55 -23.19
CA ILE A 171 13.42 -5.21 -21.83
C ILE A 171 12.32 -5.44 -20.77
N SER A 172 11.04 -5.38 -21.16
CA SER A 172 9.91 -5.53 -20.24
C SER A 172 9.79 -6.93 -19.66
N ILE A 173 10.05 -7.98 -20.46
CA ILE A 173 9.97 -9.37 -19.97
C ILE A 173 11.04 -9.66 -18.91
N PRO A 174 12.34 -9.36 -19.12
CA PRO A 174 13.35 -9.49 -18.07
C PRO A 174 13.02 -8.70 -16.80
N MET A 175 12.49 -7.48 -16.94
CA MET A 175 12.06 -6.67 -15.79
C MET A 175 10.94 -7.35 -14.99
N ALA A 176 9.95 -7.92 -15.68
CA ALA A 176 8.87 -8.65 -15.02
C ALA A 176 9.38 -9.89 -14.27
N LEU A 177 10.27 -10.67 -14.89
CA LEU A 177 10.85 -11.86 -14.28
C LEU A 177 11.69 -11.51 -13.05
N ALA A 178 12.53 -10.47 -13.13
CA ALA A 178 13.29 -9.99 -11.99
C ALA A 178 12.36 -9.55 -10.84
N GLY A 179 11.29 -8.83 -11.16
CA GLY A 179 10.29 -8.41 -10.17
C GLY A 179 9.58 -9.59 -9.48
N LEU A 180 9.27 -10.67 -10.21
CA LEU A 180 8.71 -11.89 -9.63
C LEU A 180 9.68 -12.56 -8.66
N VAL A 181 10.98 -12.61 -9.00
CA VAL A 181 12.02 -13.14 -8.11
C VAL A 181 12.12 -12.32 -6.83
N TYR A 182 11.99 -10.99 -6.89
CA TYR A 182 12.00 -10.14 -5.70
C TYR A 182 10.74 -10.26 -4.83
N MET A 183 9.65 -10.79 -5.38
CA MET A 183 8.39 -11.01 -4.65
C MET A 183 8.35 -12.38 -3.93
N ALA A 184 9.09 -13.37 -4.44
CA ALA A 184 9.16 -14.73 -3.89
C ALA A 184 10.01 -14.81 -2.62
#